data_AF-A0AAV9MWA0-F1
#
_entry.id   AF-A0AAV9MWA0-F1
#
_cell.length_a   1.000
_cell.length_b   1.000
_cell.length_c   1.000
_cell.angle_alpha   90.00
_cell.angle_beta   90.00
_cell.angle_gamma   90.00
#
_symmetry.space_group_name_H-M   'P 1'
#
loop_
_entity.id
_entity.type
_entity.pdbx_description
1 polymer ?
#
loop_
_entity_poly.entity_id
_entity_poly.type
_entity_poly.pdbx_seq_one_letter_code
_entity_poly.pdbx_strand_id
1 'polypeptide(L)'
;MFDASGSLQFEPFKYCPAATSIIAVLGEGSVTRNAQVTGLTWWSVIPRLLPAPQALLEHERKYRLPTAVGVVAGAYSGTIKKEINFFAQLLHPRTLANYEVELVQVTRRKQEARSFGPREYGPLFFVSLLGFAMAIALIVLSVYYQDGFSLLATIMLATVSSFAGFGTHWDLVFQEPKIAASRDKTLPRSDVLIYYPNGAIRVIRAESEPIARLYFQAEYAEYIIDDTPYRTLALLSTILLMGGVVSLANSKNILQVAFVATYFTLNAVYWAVSALNPFTAHWRHAFQVDVLPVKRPTETALGDTTPLTKTAELKRTVKQQWHRFQNAWSLSKRQARAEKNVKKEARNFTAALWTAIALTGTTQWLNEATAIAPMNDVWRTWLAQAEEHISSYDKWEGRFKLHRRPRIATGIDWTFTAATSKHKEEALQRRQIVIGSWDYQGALTTILAKYAAQTRKPIPDEAEDEDEPSSLSEKTSAVPRPVLEV
;
A
#
# COMPACT_ATOMS: atom_id res chain seq x y z
N MET A 1 2.78 16.00 52.42
CA MET A 1 2.74 16.37 53.86
C MET A 1 4.19 16.46 54.28
N PHE A 2 4.71 17.68 54.47
CA PHE A 2 6.13 17.94 54.76
C PHE A 2 6.41 17.73 56.25
N ASP A 3 7.55 17.13 56.58
CA ASP A 3 8.12 17.13 57.93
C ASP A 3 9.14 18.27 58.09
N ALA A 4 9.42 18.67 59.33
CA ALA A 4 10.11 19.88 59.76
C ALA A 4 11.61 19.99 59.40
N SER A 5 12.12 19.17 58.47
CA SER A 5 13.53 19.15 58.04
C SER A 5 13.76 19.57 56.58
N GLY A 6 12.71 19.96 55.85
CA GLY A 6 12.85 20.52 54.49
C GLY A 6 13.42 19.55 53.44
N SER A 7 13.59 18.26 53.77
CA SER A 7 13.90 17.24 52.79
C SER A 7 12.65 16.89 52.00
N LEU A 8 12.69 17.13 50.70
CA LEU A 8 11.68 16.71 49.74
C LEU A 8 11.74 15.18 49.61
N GLN A 9 11.13 14.47 50.56
CA GLN A 9 10.85 13.05 50.39
C GLN A 9 9.79 12.92 49.30
N PHE A 10 10.23 12.83 48.04
CA PHE A 10 9.47 12.08 47.06
C PHE A 10 9.33 10.68 47.63
N GLU A 11 8.18 10.33 48.25
CA GLU A 11 7.81 8.94 48.44
C GLU A 11 7.43 8.41 47.05
N PRO A 12 8.33 7.77 46.29
CA PRO A 12 8.03 7.33 44.92
C PRO A 12 7.05 6.15 44.93
N PHE A 13 6.79 5.58 46.12
CA PHE A 13 6.13 4.32 46.30
C PHE A 13 4.61 4.41 46.47
N LYS A 14 4.06 5.57 46.85
CA LYS A 14 2.61 5.69 47.12
C LYS A 14 1.73 5.67 45.87
N TYR A 15 2.31 5.98 44.70
CA TYR A 15 1.62 6.03 43.41
C TYR A 15 2.00 4.91 42.44
N CYS A 16 2.90 4.00 42.85
CA CYS A 16 3.38 2.90 42.02
C CYS A 16 2.26 1.97 41.51
N PRO A 17 1.23 1.57 42.30
CA PRO A 17 0.22 0.63 41.83
C PRO A 17 -0.69 1.22 40.73
N ALA A 18 -0.96 2.53 40.77
CA ALA A 18 -1.71 3.22 39.72
C ALA A 18 -0.87 3.36 38.43
N ALA A 19 0.44 3.63 38.56
CA ALA A 19 1.33 3.71 37.41
C ALA A 19 1.48 2.35 36.69
N THR A 20 1.62 1.25 37.43
CA THR A 20 1.73 -0.10 36.85
C THR A 20 0.52 -0.48 36.00
N SER A 21 -0.70 -0.24 36.49
CA SER A 21 -1.93 -0.63 35.82
C SER A 21 -2.17 0.20 34.56
N ILE A 22 -1.89 1.50 34.59
CA ILE A 22 -2.02 2.39 33.43
C ILE A 22 -1.01 2.00 32.33
N ILE A 23 0.24 1.71 32.68
CA ILE A 23 1.28 1.37 31.70
C ILE A 23 1.02 0.00 31.06
N ALA A 24 0.43 -0.93 31.80
CA ALA A 24 0.00 -2.22 31.24
C ALA A 24 -1.12 -2.09 30.19
N VAL A 25 -1.93 -1.02 30.27
CA VAL A 25 -3.02 -0.74 29.33
C VAL A 25 -2.59 0.19 28.18
N LEU A 26 -1.58 1.03 28.42
CA LEU A 26 -0.96 1.83 27.35
C LEU A 26 -0.19 0.91 26.39
N GLY A 27 -0.46 1.03 25.09
CA GLY A 27 0.22 0.25 24.04
C GLY A 27 -0.71 -0.45 23.05
N GLU A 28 -2.03 -0.43 23.29
CA GLU A 28 -3.06 -1.04 22.44
C GLU A 28 -2.84 -0.76 20.94
N GLY A 29 -2.68 0.50 20.54
CA GLY A 29 -2.47 0.86 19.13
C GLY A 29 -1.21 0.25 18.48
N SER A 30 -0.16 0.00 19.26
CA SER A 30 1.07 -0.64 18.75
C SER A 30 0.92 -2.14 18.59
N VAL A 31 0.13 -2.78 19.47
CA VAL A 31 -0.15 -4.21 19.43
C VAL A 31 -1.17 -4.54 18.34
N THR A 32 -2.26 -3.78 18.22
CA THR A 32 -3.28 -4.00 17.18
C THR A 32 -2.73 -3.88 15.77
N ARG A 33 -1.81 -2.93 15.54
CA ARG A 33 -1.16 -2.77 14.22
C ARG A 33 -0.39 -4.02 13.76
N ASN A 34 0.16 -4.77 14.72
CA ASN A 34 0.93 -5.97 14.45
C ASN A 34 0.14 -7.27 14.74
N ALA A 35 -1.13 -7.17 15.12
CA ALA A 35 -1.94 -8.31 15.55
C ALA A 35 -2.06 -9.38 14.45
N GLN A 36 -2.29 -8.96 13.20
CA GLN A 36 -2.44 -9.87 12.06
C GLN A 36 -1.18 -10.70 11.81
N VAL A 37 0.00 -10.08 11.84
CA VAL A 37 1.27 -10.81 11.65
C VAL A 37 1.55 -11.69 12.85
N THR A 38 1.27 -11.20 14.06
CA THR A 38 1.48 -11.95 15.29
C THR A 38 0.69 -13.26 15.29
N GLY A 39 -0.58 -13.21 14.84
CA GLY A 39 -1.46 -14.38 14.71
C GLY A 39 -1.04 -15.43 13.67
N LEU A 40 -0.14 -15.10 12.73
CA LEU A 40 0.41 -16.08 11.78
C LEU A 40 1.54 -16.93 12.36
N THR A 41 2.09 -16.54 13.51
CA THR A 41 3.29 -17.17 14.08
C THR A 41 2.95 -17.89 15.37
N TRP A 42 3.40 -19.15 15.48
CA TRP A 42 3.28 -19.94 16.71
C TRP A 42 4.06 -19.36 17.90
N TRP A 43 5.06 -18.49 17.63
CA TRP A 43 5.78 -17.74 18.66
C TRP A 43 4.86 -16.85 19.52
N SER A 44 3.71 -16.46 18.98
CA SER A 44 2.72 -15.68 19.70
C SER A 44 2.02 -16.45 20.84
N VAL A 45 2.07 -17.78 20.85
CA VAL A 45 1.44 -18.64 21.87
C VAL A 45 2.31 -18.78 23.13
N ILE A 46 3.60 -18.41 23.05
CA ILE A 46 4.51 -18.51 24.19
C ILE A 46 4.07 -17.58 25.34
N PRO A 47 4.03 -18.08 26.60
CA PRO A 47 3.59 -17.30 27.76
C PRO A 47 4.57 -16.17 28.05
N ARG A 48 4.22 -14.94 27.67
CA ARG A 48 5.08 -13.76 27.78
C ARG A 48 4.32 -12.57 28.36
N LEU A 49 5.06 -11.54 28.78
CA LEU A 49 4.43 -10.27 29.09
C LEU A 49 4.12 -9.51 27.80
N LEU A 50 2.87 -9.12 27.64
CA LEU A 50 2.36 -8.30 26.54
C LEU A 50 1.77 -7.01 27.09
N PRO A 51 2.09 -5.85 26.50
CA PRO A 51 1.32 -4.65 26.78
C PRO A 51 -0.08 -4.81 26.18
N ALA A 52 -1.10 -4.34 26.89
CA ALA A 52 -2.50 -4.32 26.47
C ALA A 52 -2.99 -5.62 25.78
N PRO A 53 -2.89 -6.81 26.42
CA PRO A 53 -3.27 -8.06 25.78
C PRO A 53 -4.76 -8.12 25.40
N GLN A 54 -5.62 -7.34 26.08
CA GLN A 54 -7.03 -7.19 25.72
C GLN A 54 -7.24 -6.69 24.28
N ALA A 55 -6.28 -5.95 23.73
CA ALA A 55 -6.33 -5.45 22.36
C ALA A 55 -6.33 -6.54 21.29
N LEU A 56 -5.84 -7.74 21.62
CA LEU A 56 -5.85 -8.91 20.73
C LEU A 56 -7.16 -9.71 20.84
N LEU A 57 -7.97 -9.46 21.86
CA LEU A 57 -9.22 -10.17 22.14
C LEU A 57 -10.42 -9.34 21.67
N GLU A 58 -10.40 -8.91 20.40
CA GLU A 58 -11.53 -8.19 19.80
C GLU A 58 -12.79 -9.08 19.79
N HIS A 59 -13.95 -8.50 20.08
CA HIS A 59 -15.25 -9.20 20.09
C HIS A 59 -15.59 -9.85 18.74
N GLU A 60 -15.11 -9.27 17.64
CA GLU A 60 -15.23 -9.78 16.29
C GLU A 60 -13.84 -9.87 15.65
N ARG A 61 -13.48 -11.06 15.16
CA ARG A 61 -12.19 -11.30 14.54
C ARG A 61 -12.21 -10.86 13.07
N LYS A 62 -11.13 -10.24 12.62
CA LYS A 62 -11.00 -9.75 11.24
C LYS A 62 -10.62 -10.91 10.31
N TYR A 63 -11.60 -11.44 9.60
CA TYR A 63 -11.42 -12.51 8.60
C TYR A 63 -10.67 -12.09 7.33
N ARG A 64 -10.43 -10.79 7.15
CA ARG A 64 -9.80 -10.23 5.95
C ARG A 64 -8.64 -9.32 6.31
N LEU A 65 -7.57 -9.41 5.52
CA LEU A 65 -6.45 -8.49 5.60
C LEU A 65 -6.84 -7.07 5.14
N PRO A 66 -6.15 -6.01 5.62
CA PRO A 66 -6.54 -4.63 5.35
C PRO A 66 -6.39 -4.33 3.86
N THR A 67 -7.49 -3.90 3.25
CA THR A 67 -7.52 -3.45 1.86
C THR A 67 -7.34 -1.94 1.78
N ALA A 68 -6.87 -1.45 0.63
CA ALA A 68 -6.76 -0.04 0.33
C ALA A 68 -7.75 0.37 -0.75
N VAL A 69 -8.12 1.64 -0.76
CA VAL A 69 -9.07 2.18 -1.74
C VAL A 69 -8.38 2.32 -3.10
N GLY A 70 -9.03 1.82 -4.14
CA GLY A 70 -8.58 1.91 -5.53
C GLY A 70 -9.23 0.83 -6.39
N VAL A 71 -9.13 0.96 -7.71
CA VAL A 71 -9.74 0.02 -8.66
C VAL A 71 -8.65 -0.81 -9.31
N VAL A 72 -8.77 -2.13 -9.24
CA VAL A 72 -7.90 -3.09 -9.94
C VAL A 72 -8.67 -3.63 -11.14
N ALA A 73 -8.10 -3.51 -12.34
CA ALA A 73 -8.73 -3.95 -13.58
C ALA A 73 -7.75 -4.78 -14.42
N GLY A 74 -8.22 -5.86 -15.04
CA GLY A 74 -7.45 -6.62 -16.00
C GLY A 74 -7.58 -6.01 -17.39
N ALA A 75 -6.46 -5.70 -18.04
CA ALA A 75 -6.40 -5.05 -19.36
C ALA A 75 -7.23 -5.81 -20.41
N TYR A 76 -7.05 -7.13 -20.46
CA TYR A 76 -7.70 -8.02 -21.44
C TYR A 76 -8.68 -9.02 -20.80
N SER A 77 -8.60 -9.24 -19.48
CA SER A 77 -9.44 -10.21 -18.77
C SER A 77 -10.85 -9.68 -18.48
N GLY A 78 -11.03 -8.36 -18.51
CA GLY A 78 -12.29 -7.71 -18.11
C GLY A 78 -12.64 -7.87 -16.61
N THR A 79 -11.77 -8.52 -15.82
CA THR A 79 -11.94 -8.71 -14.38
C THR A 79 -11.67 -7.40 -13.66
N ILE A 80 -12.59 -7.01 -12.78
CA ILE A 80 -12.52 -5.73 -12.08
C ILE A 80 -12.78 -5.95 -10.59
N LYS A 81 -12.04 -5.23 -9.76
CA LYS A 81 -12.21 -5.20 -8.31
C LYS A 81 -12.08 -3.76 -7.83
N LYS A 82 -13.04 -3.29 -7.03
CA LYS A 82 -13.10 -1.88 -6.56
C LYS A 82 -12.29 -1.62 -5.29
N GLU A 83 -11.36 -2.50 -4.98
CA GLU A 83 -10.48 -2.41 -3.83
C GLU A 83 -9.11 -3.01 -4.16
N ILE A 84 -8.08 -2.46 -3.53
CA ILE A 84 -6.72 -2.96 -3.62
C ILE A 84 -6.50 -3.95 -2.49
N ASN A 85 -6.38 -5.21 -2.87
CA ASN A 85 -6.07 -6.33 -1.97
C ASN A 85 -4.76 -6.13 -1.21
N PHE A 86 -4.61 -6.84 -0.07
CA PHE A 86 -3.43 -6.71 0.78
C PHE A 86 -2.15 -7.12 0.03
N PHE A 87 -2.22 -8.17 -0.79
CA PHE A 87 -1.13 -8.64 -1.64
C PHE A 87 -0.63 -7.53 -2.57
N ALA A 88 -1.53 -6.79 -3.20
CA ALA A 88 -1.17 -5.72 -4.12
C ALA A 88 -0.45 -4.57 -3.39
N GLN A 89 -0.85 -4.26 -2.15
CA GLN A 89 -0.18 -3.27 -1.31
C GLN A 89 1.19 -3.76 -0.83
N LEU A 90 1.28 -5.04 -0.43
CA LEU A 90 2.51 -5.69 0.00
C LEU A 90 3.55 -5.66 -1.11
N LEU A 91 3.14 -5.96 -2.34
CA LEU A 91 4.04 -6.02 -3.47
C LEU A 91 4.46 -4.63 -3.96
N HIS A 92 3.58 -3.63 -3.81
CA HIS A 92 3.84 -2.28 -4.29
C HIS A 92 3.76 -1.23 -3.17
N PRO A 93 4.72 -1.22 -2.22
CA PRO A 93 4.67 -0.36 -1.03
C PRO A 93 4.89 1.14 -1.33
N ARG A 94 5.39 1.49 -2.52
CA ARG A 94 5.64 2.88 -2.91
C ARG A 94 4.33 3.59 -3.23
N THR A 95 4.09 4.72 -2.55
CA THR A 95 3.00 5.64 -2.88
C THR A 95 3.35 6.45 -4.13
N LEU A 96 2.43 6.49 -5.09
CA LEU A 96 2.57 7.32 -6.30
C LEU A 96 2.11 8.75 -6.00
N ALA A 97 2.75 9.75 -6.60
CA ALA A 97 2.21 11.11 -6.57
C ALA A 97 1.05 11.27 -7.56
N ASN A 98 0.30 12.37 -7.45
CA ASN A 98 -0.93 12.60 -8.22
C ASN A 98 -0.68 12.45 -9.72
N TYR A 99 -1.55 11.69 -10.39
CA TYR A 99 -1.47 11.37 -11.83
C TYR A 99 -0.10 10.86 -12.30
N GLU A 100 0.67 10.20 -11.41
CA GLU A 100 1.86 9.45 -11.80
C GLU A 100 1.46 8.15 -12.48
N VAL A 101 2.22 7.76 -13.50
CA VAL A 101 2.06 6.45 -14.12
C VAL A 101 3.34 5.66 -13.96
N GLU A 102 3.24 4.48 -13.37
CA GLU A 102 4.35 3.58 -13.13
C GLU A 102 4.09 2.26 -13.84
N LEU A 103 5.08 1.79 -14.61
CA LEU A 103 5.06 0.45 -15.18
C LEU A 103 5.93 -0.46 -14.33
N VAL A 104 5.35 -1.57 -13.90
CA VAL A 104 6.01 -2.52 -13.01
C VAL A 104 5.95 -3.91 -13.62
N GLN A 105 7.08 -4.61 -13.64
CA GLN A 105 7.17 -6.00 -14.02
C GLN A 105 7.26 -6.88 -12.77
N VAL A 106 6.40 -7.89 -12.69
CA VAL A 106 6.36 -8.81 -11.55
C VAL A 106 6.80 -10.19 -12.01
N THR A 107 7.84 -10.72 -11.36
CA THR A 107 8.43 -12.03 -11.65
C THR A 107 8.48 -12.89 -10.39
N ARG A 108 8.38 -14.22 -10.53
CA ARG A 108 8.47 -15.14 -9.39
C ARG A 108 9.92 -15.56 -9.14
N ARG A 109 10.38 -15.50 -7.89
CA ARG A 109 11.68 -16.03 -7.47
C ARG A 109 11.63 -17.55 -7.44
N LYS A 110 12.55 -18.21 -8.14
CA LYS A 110 12.59 -19.68 -8.31
C LYS A 110 12.87 -20.47 -7.02
N GLN A 111 13.37 -19.83 -5.96
CA GLN A 111 13.87 -20.52 -4.75
C GLN A 111 12.84 -20.65 -3.62
N GLU A 112 11.68 -19.99 -3.69
CA GLU A 112 10.74 -19.98 -2.56
C GLU A 112 9.54 -20.92 -2.78
N ALA A 113 9.37 -21.88 -1.86
CA ALA A 113 8.30 -22.88 -1.90
C ALA A 113 6.92 -22.28 -1.55
N ARG A 114 6.86 -21.38 -0.57
CA ARG A 114 5.63 -20.67 -0.18
C ARG A 114 5.58 -19.31 -0.88
N SER A 115 4.47 -18.98 -1.54
CA SER A 115 4.33 -17.71 -2.26
C SER A 115 4.28 -16.51 -1.30
N PHE A 116 3.68 -16.70 -0.10
CA PHE A 116 3.46 -15.65 0.91
C PHE A 116 3.52 -16.21 2.32
N GLY A 117 4.09 -15.45 3.27
CA GLY A 117 4.04 -15.81 4.68
C GLY A 117 4.68 -14.77 5.60
N PRO A 118 4.55 -14.97 6.93
CA PRO A 118 5.28 -14.16 7.90
C PRO A 118 6.78 -14.45 7.80
N ARG A 119 7.62 -13.47 8.15
CA ARG A 119 9.04 -13.71 8.31
C ARG A 119 9.29 -14.45 9.64
N GLU A 120 9.75 -15.70 9.56
CA GLU A 120 9.98 -16.57 10.73
C GLU A 120 10.84 -15.91 11.82
N TYR A 121 11.94 -15.27 11.43
CA TYR A 121 12.83 -14.51 12.31
C TYR A 121 12.71 -13.00 12.07
N GLY A 122 11.49 -12.48 12.22
CA GLY A 122 11.21 -11.05 12.13
C GLY A 122 11.40 -10.30 13.45
N PRO A 123 11.22 -8.96 13.47
CA PRO A 123 11.27 -8.16 14.69
C PRO A 123 10.32 -8.67 15.79
N LEU A 124 9.12 -9.12 15.42
CA LEU A 124 8.11 -9.65 16.36
C LEU A 124 8.57 -10.91 17.10
N PHE A 125 9.43 -11.73 16.49
CA PHE A 125 10.03 -12.89 17.16
C PHE A 125 10.91 -12.43 18.33
N PHE A 126 11.79 -11.45 18.10
CA PHE A 126 12.67 -10.89 19.14
C PHE A 126 11.87 -10.19 20.24
N VAL A 127 10.79 -9.49 19.89
CA VAL A 127 9.89 -8.87 20.88
C VAL A 127 9.22 -9.95 21.76
N SER A 128 8.76 -11.04 21.15
CA SER A 128 8.13 -12.14 21.87
C SER A 128 9.12 -12.84 22.80
N LEU A 129 10.35 -13.05 22.34
CA LEU A 129 11.44 -13.60 23.14
C LEU A 129 11.84 -12.68 24.30
N LEU A 130 11.89 -11.36 24.07
CA LEU A 130 12.16 -10.37 25.11
C LEU A 130 11.06 -10.40 26.18
N GLY A 131 9.78 -10.41 25.78
CA GLY A 131 8.66 -10.51 26.72
C GLY A 131 8.69 -11.80 27.54
N PHE A 132 9.11 -12.90 26.94
CA PHE A 132 9.30 -14.19 27.63
C PHE A 132 10.47 -14.14 28.63
N ALA A 133 11.62 -13.60 28.20
CA ALA A 133 12.80 -13.45 29.06
C ALA A 133 12.51 -12.54 30.27
N MET A 134 11.78 -11.43 30.06
CA MET A 134 11.36 -10.53 31.12
C MET A 134 10.36 -11.20 32.08
N ALA A 135 9.46 -12.06 31.58
CA ALA A 135 8.57 -12.85 32.44
C ALA A 135 9.35 -13.81 33.34
N ILE A 136 10.36 -14.51 32.80
CA ILE A 136 11.25 -15.38 33.60
C ILE A 136 12.00 -14.57 34.64
N ALA A 137 12.55 -13.41 34.26
CA ALA A 137 13.27 -12.54 35.19
C ALA A 137 12.38 -12.10 36.36
N LEU A 138 11.12 -11.76 36.10
CA LEU A 138 10.15 -11.40 37.15
C LEU A 138 9.74 -12.59 38.02
N ILE A 139 9.64 -13.81 37.46
CA ILE A 139 9.42 -15.02 38.25
C ILE A 139 10.59 -15.26 39.21
N VAL A 140 11.83 -15.20 38.71
CA VAL A 140 13.04 -15.35 39.54
C VAL A 140 13.10 -14.29 40.64
N LEU A 141 12.80 -13.03 40.28
CA LEU A 141 12.78 -11.91 41.23
C LEU A 141 11.69 -12.08 42.29
N SER A 142 10.51 -12.58 41.91
CA SER A 142 9.39 -12.85 42.82
C SER A 142 9.72 -13.97 43.82
N VAL A 143 10.41 -15.03 43.37
CA VAL A 143 10.90 -16.11 44.24
C VAL A 143 12.00 -15.59 45.18
N TYR A 144 12.94 -14.80 44.68
CA TYR A 144 14.02 -14.22 45.47
C TYR A 144 13.51 -13.33 46.61
N TYR A 145 12.54 -12.45 46.31
CA TYR A 145 11.92 -11.59 47.33
C TYR A 145 10.76 -12.27 48.09
N GLN A 146 10.50 -13.55 47.85
CA GLN A 146 9.42 -14.33 48.49
C GLN A 146 8.06 -13.61 48.46
N ASP A 147 7.63 -13.16 47.28
CA ASP A 147 6.34 -12.52 47.06
C ASP A 147 5.43 -13.40 46.20
N GLY A 148 4.45 -14.04 46.85
CA GLY A 148 3.47 -14.89 46.20
C GLY A 148 2.50 -14.13 45.30
N PHE A 149 2.15 -12.88 45.63
CA PHE A 149 1.22 -12.08 44.82
C PHE A 149 1.87 -11.65 43.51
N SER A 150 3.15 -11.26 43.55
CA SER A 150 3.94 -10.96 42.35
C SER A 150 4.11 -12.20 41.45
N LEU A 151 4.38 -13.36 42.04
CA LEU A 151 4.50 -14.62 41.30
C LEU A 151 3.18 -14.98 40.61
N LEU A 152 2.07 -14.91 41.35
CA LEU A 152 0.73 -15.17 40.82
C LEU A 152 0.38 -14.20 39.68
N ALA A 153 0.67 -12.91 39.86
CA ALA A 153 0.46 -11.89 38.83
C ALA A 153 1.23 -12.21 37.54
N THR A 154 2.52 -12.57 37.67
CA THR A 154 3.36 -12.90 36.51
C THR A 154 2.82 -14.10 35.74
N ILE A 155 2.42 -15.17 36.45
CA ILE A 155 1.86 -16.39 35.83
C ILE A 155 0.53 -16.07 35.14
N MET A 156 -0.39 -15.36 35.80
CA MET A 156 -1.67 -14.98 35.22
C MET A 156 -1.49 -14.14 33.96
N LEU A 157 -0.67 -13.08 34.01
CA LEU A 157 -0.42 -12.18 32.89
C LEU A 157 0.29 -12.88 31.72
N ALA A 158 1.24 -13.78 32.01
CA ALA A 158 1.88 -14.59 30.98
C ALA A 158 0.88 -15.57 30.33
N THR A 159 -0.02 -16.17 31.11
CA THR A 159 -1.06 -17.08 30.60
C THR A 159 -2.06 -16.36 29.70
N VAL A 160 -2.44 -15.11 30.04
CA VAL A 160 -3.30 -14.27 29.19
C VAL A 160 -2.70 -14.10 27.80
N SER A 161 -1.39 -13.89 27.70
CA SER A 161 -0.72 -13.77 26.40
C SER A 161 -0.77 -15.04 25.56
N SER A 162 -0.64 -16.22 26.18
CA SER A 162 -0.74 -17.52 25.50
C SER A 162 -2.13 -17.75 24.95
N PHE A 163 -3.16 -17.44 25.75
CA PHE A 163 -4.53 -17.50 25.30
C PHE A 163 -4.81 -16.50 24.19
N ALA A 164 -4.42 -15.23 24.33
CA ALA A 164 -4.53 -14.26 23.25
C ALA A 164 -3.83 -14.74 21.96
N GLY A 165 -2.62 -15.31 22.06
CA GLY A 165 -1.89 -15.87 20.91
C GLY A 165 -2.60 -17.05 20.26
N PHE A 166 -3.13 -17.98 21.06
CA PHE A 166 -3.86 -19.15 20.57
C PHE A 166 -5.20 -18.75 19.93
N GLY A 167 -5.97 -17.88 20.59
CA GLY A 167 -7.27 -17.36 20.11
C GLY A 167 -7.16 -16.54 18.81
N THR A 168 -6.03 -15.85 18.63
CA THR A 168 -5.74 -15.08 17.42
C THR A 168 -4.92 -15.84 16.39
N HIS A 169 -4.63 -17.13 16.59
CA HIS A 169 -3.85 -17.89 15.62
C HIS A 169 -4.68 -18.21 14.37
N TRP A 170 -4.14 -17.87 13.20
CA TRP A 170 -4.80 -18.07 11.91
C TRP A 170 -3.81 -18.51 10.83
N ASP A 171 -4.31 -19.18 9.79
CA ASP A 171 -3.55 -19.48 8.58
C ASP A 171 -4.12 -18.73 7.37
N LEU A 172 -3.23 -18.41 6.44
CA LEU A 172 -3.55 -17.61 5.27
C LEU A 172 -4.01 -18.51 4.12
N VAL A 173 -5.31 -18.45 3.81
CA VAL A 173 -5.91 -19.12 2.64
C VAL A 173 -5.68 -18.26 1.40
N PHE A 174 -4.42 -18.17 0.99
CA PHE A 174 -4.01 -17.42 -0.19
C PHE A 174 -2.90 -18.17 -0.92
N GLN A 175 -3.28 -18.93 -1.93
CA GLN A 175 -2.38 -19.71 -2.77
C GLN A 175 -2.52 -19.30 -4.23
N GLU A 176 -1.43 -19.42 -4.97
CA GLU A 176 -1.41 -19.18 -6.40
C GLU A 176 -2.38 -20.15 -7.09
N PRO A 177 -3.34 -19.64 -7.89
CA PRO A 177 -4.33 -20.48 -8.52
C PRO A 177 -3.64 -21.45 -9.48
N LYS A 178 -3.84 -22.75 -9.27
CA LYS A 178 -3.35 -23.79 -10.16
C LYS A 178 -4.21 -23.80 -11.42
N ILE A 179 -3.64 -23.35 -12.54
CA ILE A 179 -4.32 -23.36 -13.83
C ILE A 179 -4.04 -24.70 -14.51
N ALA A 180 -5.10 -25.38 -14.98
CA ALA A 180 -4.96 -26.58 -15.79
C ALA A 180 -4.27 -26.26 -17.11
N ALA A 181 -3.32 -27.09 -17.55
CA ALA A 181 -2.51 -26.85 -18.75
C ALA A 181 -3.32 -26.65 -20.04
N SER A 182 -4.53 -27.22 -20.11
CA SER A 182 -5.47 -27.02 -21.22
C SER A 182 -6.05 -25.60 -21.28
N ARG A 183 -6.24 -24.97 -20.12
CA ARG A 183 -6.80 -23.61 -19.98
C ARG A 183 -5.72 -22.54 -20.10
N ASP A 184 -4.48 -22.85 -19.76
CA ASP A 184 -3.36 -21.91 -19.85
C ASP A 184 -3.14 -21.38 -21.28
N LYS A 185 -3.32 -22.24 -22.30
CA LYS A 185 -3.18 -21.86 -23.71
C LYS A 185 -4.31 -20.99 -24.28
N THR A 186 -5.47 -20.99 -23.62
CA THR A 186 -6.68 -20.29 -24.10
C THR A 186 -6.94 -18.98 -23.37
N LEU A 187 -6.23 -18.71 -22.28
CA LEU A 187 -6.42 -17.51 -21.49
C LEU A 187 -5.69 -16.32 -22.15
N PRO A 188 -6.39 -15.19 -22.35
CA PRO A 188 -5.73 -13.96 -22.78
C PRO A 188 -4.78 -13.51 -21.67
N ARG A 189 -3.57 -13.07 -22.04
CA ARG A 189 -2.62 -12.50 -21.10
C ARG A 189 -3.27 -11.32 -20.36
N SER A 190 -3.30 -11.35 -19.03
CA SER A 190 -3.85 -10.25 -18.24
C SER A 190 -2.75 -9.36 -17.67
N ASP A 191 -2.41 -8.28 -18.39
CA ASP A 191 -1.76 -7.14 -17.75
C ASP A 191 -2.77 -6.52 -16.75
N VAL A 192 -2.31 -6.18 -15.55
CA VAL A 192 -3.20 -5.69 -14.47
C VAL A 192 -2.95 -4.20 -14.27
N LEU A 193 -4.02 -3.43 -14.15
CA LEU A 193 -3.96 -2.02 -13.81
C LEU A 193 -4.46 -1.81 -12.39
N ILE A 194 -3.80 -0.92 -11.67
CA ILE A 194 -4.28 -0.38 -10.40
C ILE A 194 -4.47 1.13 -10.58
N TYR A 195 -5.71 1.57 -10.41
CA TYR A 195 -6.09 2.98 -10.38
C TYR A 195 -6.25 3.42 -8.93
N TYR A 196 -5.48 4.44 -8.54
CA TYR A 196 -5.53 5.01 -7.20
C TYR A 196 -6.45 6.25 -7.14
N PRO A 197 -7.02 6.57 -5.96
CA PRO A 197 -7.91 7.74 -5.81
C PRO A 197 -7.25 9.09 -6.13
N ASN A 198 -5.93 9.18 -6.07
CA ASN A 198 -5.16 10.36 -6.44
C ASN A 198 -4.94 10.51 -7.96
N GLY A 199 -5.63 9.69 -8.78
CA GLY A 199 -5.53 9.65 -10.23
C GLY A 199 -4.26 9.00 -10.75
N ALA A 200 -3.42 8.42 -9.88
CA ALA A 200 -2.24 7.68 -10.27
C ALA A 200 -2.61 6.30 -10.81
N ILE A 201 -1.86 5.82 -11.79
CA ILE A 201 -2.10 4.55 -12.47
C ILE A 201 -0.84 3.70 -12.41
N ARG A 202 -0.95 2.49 -11.87
CA ARG A 202 0.13 1.51 -11.91
C ARG A 202 -0.24 0.40 -12.89
N VAL A 203 0.54 0.26 -13.95
CA VAL A 203 0.40 -0.82 -14.94
C VAL A 203 1.35 -1.94 -14.53
N ILE A 204 0.82 -3.13 -14.37
CA ILE A 204 1.54 -4.30 -13.86
C ILE A 204 1.58 -5.33 -14.98
N ARG A 205 2.80 -5.61 -15.43
CA ARG A 205 3.07 -6.68 -16.38
C ARG A 205 3.48 -7.93 -15.61
N ALA A 206 2.55 -8.87 -15.51
CA ALA A 206 2.83 -10.17 -14.92
C ALA A 206 3.64 -11.04 -15.91
N GLU A 207 4.56 -11.84 -15.37
CA GLU A 207 5.29 -12.87 -16.12
C GLU A 207 4.39 -14.05 -16.51
N SER A 208 3.46 -14.43 -15.61
CA SER A 208 2.53 -15.52 -15.80
C SER A 208 1.10 -15.15 -15.37
N GLU A 209 0.11 -15.81 -15.96
CA GLU A 209 -1.31 -15.58 -15.69
C GLU A 209 -1.73 -15.88 -14.24
N PRO A 210 -1.21 -16.92 -13.55
CA PRO A 210 -1.52 -17.12 -12.14
C PRO A 210 -1.14 -15.92 -11.26
N ILE A 211 -0.05 -15.21 -11.59
CA ILE A 211 0.38 -14.01 -10.84
C ILE A 211 -0.60 -12.87 -11.04
N ALA A 212 -1.10 -12.66 -12.26
CA ALA A 212 -2.09 -11.62 -12.53
C ALA A 212 -3.39 -11.86 -11.75
N ARG A 213 -3.81 -13.12 -11.61
CA ARG A 213 -5.01 -13.50 -10.86
C ARG A 213 -4.92 -13.25 -9.36
N LEU A 214 -3.71 -13.33 -8.78
CA LEU A 214 -3.50 -13.01 -7.37
C LEU A 214 -3.93 -11.58 -7.02
N TYR A 215 -3.90 -10.64 -7.99
CA TYR A 215 -4.39 -9.27 -7.77
C TYR A 215 -5.90 -9.20 -7.55
N PHE A 216 -6.67 -10.13 -8.11
CA PHE A 216 -8.13 -10.16 -8.00
C PHE A 216 -8.63 -11.06 -6.87
N GLN A 217 -7.83 -12.06 -6.47
CA GLN A 217 -8.17 -12.99 -5.39
C GLN A 217 -8.20 -12.28 -4.02
N ALA A 218 -9.26 -12.50 -3.24
CA ALA A 218 -9.35 -11.97 -1.87
C ALA A 218 -8.52 -12.84 -0.90
N GLU A 219 -7.80 -12.20 0.01
CA GLU A 219 -7.08 -12.88 1.09
C GLU A 219 -8.00 -13.10 2.29
N TYR A 220 -8.24 -14.35 2.65
CA TYR A 220 -8.99 -14.71 3.84
C TYR A 220 -8.05 -15.28 4.92
N ALA A 221 -8.30 -14.86 6.15
CA ALA A 221 -7.68 -15.41 7.36
C ALA A 221 -8.61 -16.50 7.91
N GLU A 222 -8.15 -17.74 7.89
CA GLU A 222 -8.86 -18.87 8.49
C GLU A 222 -8.28 -19.12 9.88
N TYR A 223 -9.09 -18.86 10.91
CA TYR A 223 -8.71 -19.08 12.29
C TYR A 223 -8.77 -20.57 12.62
N ILE A 224 -7.78 -21.08 13.36
CA ILE A 224 -7.76 -22.50 13.76
C ILE A 224 -8.90 -22.82 14.73
N ILE A 225 -9.36 -21.81 15.48
CA ILE A 225 -10.35 -21.95 16.54
C ILE A 225 -11.65 -21.27 16.10
N ASP A 226 -12.76 -21.99 16.25
CA ASP A 226 -14.12 -21.47 15.99
C ASP A 226 -14.54 -20.38 17.00
N ASP A 227 -15.66 -19.72 16.72
CA ASP A 227 -16.12 -18.56 17.52
C ASP A 227 -16.50 -18.91 18.96
N THR A 228 -17.11 -20.07 19.21
CA THR A 228 -17.52 -20.49 20.56
C THR A 228 -16.32 -20.70 21.50
N PRO A 229 -15.33 -21.55 21.17
CA PRO A 229 -14.12 -21.70 21.99
C PRO A 229 -13.28 -20.41 22.04
N TYR A 230 -13.31 -19.58 21.00
CA TYR A 230 -12.66 -18.26 21.05
C TYR A 230 -13.29 -17.36 22.13
N ARG A 231 -14.63 -17.28 22.19
CA ARG A 231 -15.35 -16.46 23.18
C ARG A 231 -15.12 -16.92 24.62
N THR A 232 -15.08 -18.22 24.87
CA THR A 232 -14.79 -18.76 26.21
C THR A 232 -13.35 -18.45 26.62
N LEU A 233 -12.41 -18.58 25.70
CA LEU A 233 -11.00 -18.28 25.92
C LEU A 233 -10.74 -16.78 26.10
N ALA A 234 -11.46 -15.92 25.39
CA ALA A 234 -11.44 -14.47 25.59
C ALA A 234 -12.00 -14.09 26.97
N LEU A 235 -13.12 -14.68 27.38
CA LEU A 235 -13.70 -14.47 28.72
C LEU A 235 -12.74 -14.95 29.83
N LEU A 236 -12.14 -16.12 29.66
CA LEU A 236 -11.19 -16.65 30.63
C LEU A 236 -9.93 -15.76 30.69
N SER A 237 -9.46 -15.24 29.56
CA SER A 237 -8.34 -14.30 29.49
C SER A 237 -8.65 -12.97 30.19
N THR A 238 -9.87 -12.44 30.07
CA THR A 238 -10.24 -11.18 30.76
C THR A 238 -10.32 -11.36 32.28
N ILE A 239 -10.82 -12.50 32.75
CA ILE A 239 -10.80 -12.86 34.19
C ILE A 239 -9.35 -12.98 34.70
N LEU A 240 -8.49 -13.68 33.96
CA LEU A 240 -7.07 -13.80 34.32
C LEU A 240 -6.34 -12.46 34.29
N LEU A 241 -6.68 -11.57 33.34
CA LEU A 241 -6.12 -10.23 33.26
C LEU A 241 -6.49 -9.41 34.51
N MET A 242 -7.77 -9.42 34.88
CA MET A 242 -8.24 -8.73 36.09
C MET A 242 -7.59 -9.31 37.36
N GLY A 243 -7.54 -10.65 37.48
CA GLY A 243 -6.86 -11.31 38.59
C GLY A 243 -5.36 -11.00 38.67
N GLY A 244 -4.69 -10.94 37.52
CA GLY A 244 -3.27 -10.60 37.41
C GLY A 244 -2.98 -9.16 37.83
N VAL A 245 -3.80 -8.19 37.39
CA VAL A 245 -3.65 -6.78 37.76
C VAL A 245 -3.95 -6.55 39.25
N VAL A 246 -4.97 -7.19 39.80
CA VAL A 246 -5.28 -7.12 41.24
C VAL A 246 -4.16 -7.72 42.07
N SER A 247 -3.61 -8.88 41.66
CA SER A 247 -2.48 -9.51 42.34
C SER A 247 -1.22 -8.63 42.27
N LEU A 248 -0.99 -7.96 41.14
CA LEU A 248 0.12 -7.01 40.99
C LEU A 248 -0.02 -5.80 41.93
N ALA A 249 -1.22 -5.24 42.08
CA ALA A 249 -1.48 -4.11 42.97
C ALA A 249 -1.21 -4.43 44.45
N ASN A 250 -1.34 -5.71 44.85
CA ASN A 250 -1.06 -6.17 46.20
C ASN A 250 0.39 -6.68 46.41
N SER A 251 1.22 -6.68 45.37
CA SER A 251 2.62 -7.10 45.45
C SER A 251 3.50 -6.06 46.16
N LYS A 252 4.69 -6.47 46.60
CA LYS A 252 5.67 -5.59 47.24
C LYS A 252 6.06 -4.45 46.30
N ASN A 253 6.21 -3.26 46.86
CA ASN A 253 6.57 -2.03 46.14
C ASN A 253 7.81 -2.18 45.23
N ILE A 254 8.81 -2.96 45.67
CA ILE A 254 10.05 -3.21 44.90
C ILE A 254 9.73 -3.96 43.60
N LEU A 255 8.84 -4.96 43.66
CA LEU A 255 8.43 -5.76 42.50
C LEU A 255 7.49 -4.96 41.59
N GLN A 256 6.61 -4.13 42.15
CA GLN A 256 5.79 -3.21 41.35
C GLN A 256 6.66 -2.31 40.46
N VAL A 257 7.75 -1.75 40.98
CA VAL A 257 8.70 -0.96 40.18
C VAL A 257 9.35 -1.79 39.08
N ALA A 258 9.72 -3.05 39.36
CA ALA A 258 10.26 -3.96 38.35
C ALA A 258 9.25 -4.24 37.21
N PHE A 259 7.96 -4.38 37.54
CA PHE A 259 6.89 -4.47 36.55
C PHE A 259 6.74 -3.20 35.72
N VAL A 260 6.76 -2.01 36.35
CA VAL A 260 6.75 -0.72 35.62
C VAL A 260 7.90 -0.68 34.60
N ALA A 261 9.12 -0.99 35.05
CA ALA A 261 10.30 -0.97 34.19
C ALA A 261 10.17 -1.95 33.02
N THR A 262 9.63 -3.14 33.29
CA THR A 262 9.38 -4.18 32.27
C THR A 262 8.38 -3.71 31.22
N TYR A 263 7.21 -3.23 31.64
CA TYR A 263 6.17 -2.77 30.71
C TYR A 263 6.58 -1.51 29.96
N PHE A 264 7.32 -0.60 30.59
CA PHE A 264 7.86 0.57 29.91
C PHE A 264 8.83 0.16 28.79
N THR A 265 9.73 -0.79 29.08
CA THR A 265 10.67 -1.34 28.08
C THR A 265 9.94 -2.04 26.95
N LEU A 266 8.97 -2.89 27.28
CA LEU A 266 8.16 -3.59 26.28
C LEU A 266 7.36 -2.60 25.42
N ASN A 267 6.72 -1.60 26.01
CA ASN A 267 6.00 -0.57 25.27
C ASN A 267 6.89 0.21 24.30
N ALA A 268 8.08 0.62 24.74
CA ALA A 268 9.06 1.30 23.87
C ALA A 268 9.49 0.40 22.69
N VAL A 269 9.74 -0.88 22.96
CA VAL A 269 10.13 -1.86 21.93
C VAL A 269 8.98 -2.15 20.96
N TYR A 270 7.75 -2.33 21.45
CA TYR A 270 6.55 -2.52 20.62
C TYR A 270 6.28 -1.31 19.73
N TRP A 271 6.44 -0.10 20.28
CA TRP A 271 6.34 1.13 19.51
C TRP A 271 7.42 1.20 18.42
N ALA A 272 8.67 0.88 18.74
CA ALA A 272 9.76 0.85 17.77
C ALA A 272 9.51 -0.14 16.63
N VAL A 273 8.98 -1.33 16.94
CA VAL A 273 8.61 -2.34 15.93
C VAL A 273 7.40 -1.91 15.11
N SER A 274 6.40 -1.28 15.73
CA SER A 274 5.25 -0.68 15.03
C SER A 274 5.69 0.43 14.06
N ALA A 275 6.72 1.22 14.39
CA ALA A 275 7.24 2.27 13.52
C ALA A 275 7.91 1.74 12.24
N LEU A 276 8.29 0.45 12.20
CA LEU A 276 8.85 -0.17 10.99
C LEU A 276 7.80 -0.31 9.89
N ASN A 277 8.25 -0.28 8.63
CA ASN A 277 7.35 -0.46 7.50
C ASN A 277 6.77 -1.89 7.52
N PRO A 278 5.45 -2.06 7.69
CA PRO A 278 4.84 -3.36 7.90
C PRO A 278 5.10 -4.32 6.74
N PHE A 279 5.04 -3.82 5.51
CA PHE A 279 5.14 -4.63 4.30
C PHE A 279 6.54 -5.23 4.06
N THR A 280 7.59 -4.64 4.62
CA THR A 280 8.98 -5.08 4.37
C THR A 280 9.62 -5.77 5.58
N ALA A 281 9.27 -5.34 6.80
CA ALA A 281 9.88 -5.87 8.01
C ALA A 281 9.22 -7.16 8.50
N HIS A 282 7.90 -7.29 8.31
CA HIS A 282 7.10 -8.35 8.93
C HIS A 282 6.69 -9.47 7.95
N TRP A 283 6.50 -9.11 6.68
CA TRP A 283 6.02 -10.02 5.65
C TRP A 283 7.16 -10.44 4.71
N ARG A 284 7.07 -11.67 4.21
CA ARG A 284 7.94 -12.21 3.16
C ARG A 284 7.09 -12.69 1.99
N HIS A 285 7.59 -12.46 0.78
CA HIS A 285 6.95 -12.91 -0.46
C HIS A 285 7.97 -13.38 -1.49
N ALA A 286 7.54 -14.32 -2.34
CA ALA A 286 8.36 -14.91 -3.38
C ALA A 286 8.50 -14.07 -4.65
N PHE A 287 7.87 -12.90 -4.71
CA PHE A 287 7.80 -12.08 -5.92
C PHE A 287 8.91 -11.02 -5.96
N GLN A 288 9.45 -10.78 -7.14
CA GLN A 288 10.36 -9.68 -7.44
C GLN A 288 9.64 -8.66 -8.32
N VAL A 289 9.80 -7.40 -7.94
CA VAL A 289 9.10 -6.25 -8.51
C VAL A 289 10.14 -5.34 -9.13
N ASP A 290 10.15 -5.26 -10.45
CA ASP A 290 11.11 -4.48 -11.21
C ASP A 290 10.37 -3.30 -11.85
N VAL A 291 10.69 -2.06 -11.42
CA VAL A 291 10.08 -0.84 -11.98
C VAL A 291 10.76 -0.52 -13.32
N LEU A 292 9.95 -0.41 -14.37
CA LEU A 292 10.44 -0.13 -15.72
C LEU A 292 10.41 1.38 -16.00
N PRO A 293 11.51 1.97 -16.49
CA PRO A 293 11.54 3.40 -16.79
C PRO A 293 10.72 3.70 -18.05
N VAL A 294 9.68 4.53 -17.89
CA VAL A 294 8.84 5.05 -18.97
C VAL A 294 9.31 6.46 -19.31
N LYS A 295 9.76 6.69 -20.55
CA LYS A 295 10.12 8.03 -21.05
C LYS A 295 8.96 8.63 -21.83
N ARG A 296 8.55 9.84 -21.46
CA ARG A 296 7.53 10.60 -22.22
C ARG A 296 8.24 11.39 -23.33
N PRO A 297 7.65 11.50 -24.54
CA PRO A 297 8.28 12.21 -25.66
C PRO A 297 8.62 13.68 -25.32
N THR A 298 7.85 14.35 -24.45
CA THR A 298 8.12 15.72 -23.97
C THR A 298 9.45 15.86 -23.22
N GLU A 299 9.95 14.80 -22.54
CA GLU A 299 11.25 14.83 -21.86
C GLU A 299 12.44 14.74 -22.83
N THR A 300 12.22 14.26 -24.06
CA THR A 300 13.29 14.11 -25.07
C THR A 300 13.78 15.46 -25.58
N ALA A 301 12.97 16.52 -25.50
CA ALA A 301 13.33 17.85 -25.99
C ALA A 301 14.31 18.61 -25.05
N LEU A 302 14.49 18.15 -23.80
CA LEU A 302 15.33 18.81 -22.79
C LEU A 302 16.50 17.95 -22.30
N GLY A 303 16.86 16.88 -23.02
CA GLY A 303 17.77 15.84 -22.52
C GLY A 303 19.06 15.59 -23.30
N ASP A 304 19.15 15.98 -24.57
CA ASP A 304 20.30 15.61 -25.42
C ASP A 304 21.08 16.83 -25.89
N THR A 305 22.00 17.32 -25.05
CA THR A 305 23.28 17.93 -25.48
C THR A 305 24.28 17.92 -24.32
N THR A 306 25.04 16.84 -24.17
CA THR A 306 26.38 16.95 -23.57
C THR A 306 27.37 16.16 -24.43
N PRO A 307 28.21 16.83 -25.25
CA PRO A 307 29.38 16.19 -25.78
C PRO A 307 30.44 16.11 -24.67
N LEU A 308 30.86 14.89 -24.33
CA LEU A 308 32.08 14.63 -23.58
C LEU A 308 33.27 15.23 -24.35
N THR A 309 33.87 16.29 -23.82
CA THR A 309 35.25 16.68 -24.17
C THR A 309 36.19 16.29 -23.04
N LYS A 310 37.23 15.57 -23.46
CA LYS A 310 38.31 15.03 -22.65
C LYS A 310 39.08 16.13 -21.92
N THR A 311 39.56 15.72 -20.76
CA THR A 311 40.53 16.34 -19.86
C THR A 311 41.71 17.04 -20.54
N ALA A 312 41.93 18.30 -20.17
CA ALA A 312 43.20 19.03 -20.03
C ALA A 312 42.80 20.43 -19.50
N GLU A 313 43.33 21.04 -18.44
CA GLU A 313 44.51 20.82 -17.65
C GLU A 313 44.34 21.49 -16.28
N LEU A 314 45.03 20.89 -15.33
CA LEU A 314 45.26 21.31 -13.96
C LEU A 314 45.95 22.69 -13.88
N LYS A 315 45.39 23.65 -13.13
CA LYS A 315 46.01 24.31 -11.94
C LYS A 315 45.63 25.79 -11.76
N ARG A 316 45.46 26.13 -10.47
CA ARG A 316 45.42 27.46 -9.82
C ARG A 316 44.10 28.21 -10.08
N THR A 317 43.24 28.49 -9.11
CA THR A 317 43.54 28.93 -7.74
C THR A 317 42.31 28.80 -6.84
N VAL A 318 42.52 28.23 -5.66
CA VAL A 318 41.54 27.65 -4.72
C VAL A 318 40.69 28.68 -3.94
N LYS A 319 40.65 29.95 -4.34
CA LYS A 319 39.86 30.99 -3.63
C LYS A 319 38.50 31.30 -4.27
N GLN A 320 38.26 30.86 -5.51
CA GLN A 320 37.00 31.04 -6.24
C GLN A 320 35.98 29.88 -6.05
N GLN A 321 36.38 28.80 -5.37
CA GLN A 321 35.53 27.61 -5.24
C GLN A 321 34.39 27.74 -4.21
N TRP A 322 34.51 28.64 -3.22
CA TRP A 322 33.46 28.82 -2.21
C TRP A 322 32.21 29.51 -2.77
N HIS A 323 32.37 30.55 -3.61
CA HIS A 323 31.24 31.22 -4.27
C HIS A 323 30.60 30.37 -5.38
N ARG A 324 31.39 29.55 -6.08
CA ARG A 324 30.85 28.57 -7.03
C ARG A 324 30.11 27.43 -6.33
N PHE A 325 30.52 27.02 -5.14
CA PHE A 325 29.79 26.04 -4.33
C PHE A 325 28.43 26.58 -3.87
N GLN A 326 28.33 27.83 -3.40
CA GLN A 326 27.04 28.43 -3.02
C GLN A 326 26.10 28.62 -4.22
N ASN A 327 26.63 29.02 -5.38
CA ASN A 327 25.83 29.17 -6.60
C ASN A 327 25.47 27.82 -7.22
N ALA A 328 26.35 26.82 -7.19
CA ALA A 328 26.05 25.45 -7.63
C ALA A 328 25.12 24.71 -6.68
N TRP A 329 25.16 24.99 -5.37
CA TRP A 329 24.26 24.42 -4.38
C TRP A 329 22.87 25.07 -4.42
N SER A 330 22.78 26.38 -4.69
CA SER A 330 21.50 27.05 -4.92
C SER A 330 20.93 26.72 -6.30
N LEU A 331 21.77 26.55 -7.34
CA LEU A 331 21.37 26.02 -8.65
C LEU A 331 20.96 24.57 -8.56
N SER A 332 21.63 23.70 -7.81
CA SER A 332 21.20 22.30 -7.64
C SER A 332 19.91 22.21 -6.83
N LYS A 333 19.72 23.07 -5.82
CA LYS A 333 18.42 23.18 -5.12
C LYS A 333 17.32 23.77 -6.00
N ARG A 334 17.65 24.74 -6.87
CA ARG A 334 16.70 25.32 -7.83
C ARG A 334 16.40 24.36 -8.98
N GLN A 335 17.37 23.57 -9.45
CA GLN A 335 17.19 22.51 -10.43
C GLN A 335 16.43 21.35 -9.82
N ALA A 336 16.73 20.90 -8.60
CA ALA A 336 15.93 19.90 -7.91
C ALA A 336 14.51 20.41 -7.61
N ARG A 337 14.33 21.69 -7.27
CA ARG A 337 13.00 22.32 -7.18
C ARG A 337 12.33 22.45 -8.54
N ALA A 338 13.06 22.81 -9.59
CA ALA A 338 12.53 22.98 -10.94
C ALA A 338 12.18 21.63 -11.55
N GLU A 339 13.01 20.59 -11.43
CA GLU A 339 12.66 19.21 -11.79
C GLU A 339 11.47 18.71 -10.98
N LYS A 340 11.40 19.01 -9.68
CA LYS A 340 10.26 18.64 -8.83
C LYS A 340 9.00 19.43 -9.17
N ASN A 341 9.13 20.68 -9.64
CA ASN A 341 8.04 21.56 -10.06
C ASN A 341 7.57 21.23 -11.48
N VAL A 342 8.47 21.01 -12.44
CA VAL A 342 8.21 20.54 -13.81
C VAL A 342 7.58 19.14 -13.79
N LYS A 343 8.07 18.23 -12.93
CA LYS A 343 7.38 16.94 -12.68
C LYS A 343 6.02 17.09 -11.99
N LYS A 344 5.74 18.21 -11.31
CA LYS A 344 4.45 18.51 -10.66
C LYS A 344 3.46 19.20 -11.60
N GLU A 345 3.91 20.08 -12.49
CA GLU A 345 3.07 20.93 -13.34
C GLU A 345 2.52 20.21 -14.58
N ALA A 346 3.10 19.07 -15.00
CA ALA A 346 2.68 18.34 -16.21
C ALA A 346 1.92 17.02 -15.91
N ARG A 347 1.15 16.95 -14.82
CA ARG A 347 0.45 15.74 -14.39
C ARG A 347 -1.06 15.94 -14.43
N ASN A 348 -1.63 15.77 -15.63
CA ASN A 348 -3.06 15.85 -15.88
C ASN A 348 -3.68 14.45 -15.91
N PHE A 349 -4.96 14.33 -15.55
CA PHE A 349 -5.70 13.07 -15.62
C PHE A 349 -5.66 12.45 -17.04
N THR A 350 -5.92 13.25 -18.06
CA THR A 350 -5.88 12.82 -19.48
C THR A 350 -4.50 12.32 -19.90
N ALA A 351 -3.43 12.93 -19.37
CA ALA A 351 -2.06 12.51 -19.64
C ALA A 351 -1.74 11.17 -18.98
N ALA A 352 -2.13 10.99 -17.72
CA ALA A 352 -1.97 9.71 -17.03
C ALA A 352 -2.77 8.61 -17.73
N LEU A 353 -4.02 8.88 -18.09
CA LEU A 353 -4.90 7.96 -18.79
C LEU A 353 -4.32 7.54 -20.14
N TRP A 354 -3.90 8.50 -20.98
CA TRP A 354 -3.24 8.22 -22.26
C TRP A 354 -1.99 7.34 -22.07
N THR A 355 -1.13 7.68 -21.11
CA THR A 355 0.07 6.88 -20.87
C THR A 355 -0.26 5.45 -20.43
N ALA A 356 -1.31 5.25 -19.62
CA ALA A 356 -1.76 3.91 -19.25
C ALA A 356 -2.31 3.12 -20.45
N ILE A 357 -3.10 3.76 -21.33
CA ILE A 357 -3.61 3.16 -22.57
C ILE A 357 -2.46 2.76 -23.49
N ALA A 358 -1.48 3.66 -23.70
CA ALA A 358 -0.33 3.37 -24.55
C ALA A 358 0.57 2.26 -23.99
N LEU A 359 0.66 2.13 -22.66
CA LEU A 359 1.44 1.07 -21.99
C LEU A 359 0.74 -0.30 -22.04
N THR A 360 -0.58 -0.31 -21.94
CA THR A 360 -1.39 -1.53 -21.98
C THR A 360 -1.72 -1.98 -23.40
N GLY A 361 -1.76 -1.05 -24.36
CA GLY A 361 -2.10 -1.34 -25.75
C GLY A 361 -3.58 -1.61 -25.99
N THR A 362 -4.46 -1.27 -25.04
CA THR A 362 -5.91 -1.45 -25.18
C THR A 362 -6.69 -0.49 -24.29
N THR A 363 -7.92 -0.17 -24.70
CA THR A 363 -8.88 0.64 -23.94
C THR A 363 -9.96 -0.20 -23.25
N GLN A 364 -9.97 -1.53 -23.44
CA GLN A 364 -11.04 -2.43 -22.96
C GLN A 364 -11.29 -2.40 -21.45
N TRP A 365 -10.25 -2.08 -20.68
CA TRP A 365 -10.33 -1.93 -19.22
C TRP A 365 -11.04 -0.64 -18.79
N LEU A 366 -11.27 0.33 -19.68
CA LEU A 366 -12.03 1.56 -19.43
C LEU A 366 -13.50 1.35 -19.80
N ASN A 367 -14.18 0.56 -18.99
CA ASN A 367 -15.60 0.27 -19.15
C ASN A 367 -16.45 0.84 -18.00
N GLU A 368 -17.77 0.72 -18.14
CA GLU A 368 -18.76 1.20 -17.15
C GLU A 368 -18.52 0.62 -15.75
N ALA A 369 -17.96 -0.59 -15.65
CA ALA A 369 -17.69 -1.24 -14.37
C ALA A 369 -16.47 -0.64 -13.63
N THR A 370 -15.49 -0.08 -14.34
CA THR A 370 -14.34 0.61 -13.72
C THR A 370 -14.65 2.04 -13.30
N ALA A 371 -15.52 2.74 -14.04
CA ALA A 371 -15.89 4.14 -13.81
C ALA A 371 -14.69 5.10 -13.63
N ILE A 372 -13.54 4.78 -14.24
CA ILE A 372 -12.31 5.59 -14.15
C ILE A 372 -12.43 6.84 -15.03
N ALA A 373 -12.88 6.66 -16.27
CA ALA A 373 -13.19 7.75 -17.19
C ALA A 373 -14.72 8.00 -17.21
N PRO A 374 -15.17 9.24 -17.44
CA PRO A 374 -16.60 9.50 -17.63
C PRO A 374 -17.15 8.72 -18.83
N MET A 375 -18.37 8.20 -18.70
CA MET A 375 -19.01 7.34 -19.71
C MET A 375 -20.01 8.14 -20.56
N ASN A 376 -19.54 9.19 -21.21
CA ASN A 376 -20.34 9.95 -22.18
C ASN A 376 -19.82 9.69 -23.62
N ASP A 377 -20.59 10.12 -24.63
CA ASP A 377 -20.23 9.89 -26.03
C ASP A 377 -18.92 10.59 -26.44
N VAL A 378 -18.59 11.70 -25.79
CA VAL A 378 -17.30 12.40 -25.95
C VAL A 378 -16.14 11.48 -25.56
N TRP A 379 -16.20 10.86 -24.39
CA TRP A 379 -15.14 9.98 -23.91
C TRP A 379 -15.10 8.67 -24.69
N ARG A 380 -16.24 8.13 -25.13
CA ARG A 380 -16.26 6.95 -26.01
C ARG A 380 -15.56 7.21 -27.35
N THR A 381 -15.82 8.37 -27.96
CA THR A 381 -15.13 8.77 -29.21
C THR A 381 -13.66 9.07 -28.99
N TRP A 382 -13.30 9.71 -27.87
CA TRP A 382 -11.90 9.94 -27.51
C TRP A 382 -11.14 8.63 -27.28
N LEU A 383 -11.75 7.65 -26.60
CA LEU A 383 -11.15 6.33 -26.37
C LEU A 383 -10.94 5.56 -27.68
N ALA A 384 -11.90 5.64 -28.62
CA ALA A 384 -11.75 5.03 -29.94
C ALA A 384 -10.58 5.65 -30.73
N GLN A 385 -10.45 6.98 -30.73
CA GLN A 385 -9.30 7.66 -31.35
C GLN A 385 -7.97 7.31 -30.65
N ALA A 386 -7.99 7.20 -29.31
CA ALA A 386 -6.82 6.80 -28.55
C ALA A 386 -6.35 5.40 -28.96
N GLU A 387 -7.27 4.46 -29.18
CA GLU A 387 -6.96 3.08 -29.60
C GLU A 387 -6.32 3.02 -31.00
N GLU A 388 -6.77 3.87 -31.93
CA GLU A 388 -6.20 3.98 -33.27
C GLU A 388 -4.76 4.55 -33.27
N HIS A 389 -4.48 5.47 -32.34
CA HIS A 389 -3.17 6.13 -32.23
C HIS A 389 -2.16 5.40 -31.30
N ILE A 390 -2.47 4.20 -30.82
CA ILE A 390 -1.57 3.42 -29.94
C ILE A 390 -0.28 3.09 -30.70
N SER A 391 0.79 3.78 -30.33
CA SER A 391 2.15 3.46 -30.75
C SER A 391 3.07 3.48 -29.54
N SER A 392 3.39 2.30 -29.00
CA SER A 392 4.41 2.16 -27.96
C SER A 392 5.58 1.32 -28.47
N TYR A 393 6.79 1.84 -28.30
CA TYR A 393 8.01 1.22 -28.78
C TYR A 393 8.90 0.85 -27.59
N ASP A 394 9.11 -0.45 -27.42
CA ASP A 394 10.04 -1.01 -26.45
C ASP A 394 11.40 -1.18 -27.13
N LYS A 395 12.36 -0.30 -26.80
CA LYS A 395 13.65 -0.21 -27.48
C LYS A 395 14.53 -1.47 -27.32
N TRP A 396 14.22 -2.38 -26.39
CA TRP A 396 15.10 -3.51 -26.08
C TRP A 396 14.64 -4.85 -26.67
N GLU A 397 13.34 -5.05 -26.92
CA GLU A 397 12.84 -6.35 -27.45
C GLU A 397 12.78 -6.44 -28.98
N GLY A 398 13.14 -5.40 -29.74
CA GLY A 398 13.21 -5.50 -31.20
C GLY A 398 11.90 -5.99 -31.86
N ARG A 399 10.74 -5.70 -31.26
CA ARG A 399 9.42 -6.20 -31.66
C ARG A 399 8.94 -5.78 -33.07
N PHE A 400 9.75 -5.02 -33.81
CA PHE A 400 9.50 -4.66 -35.22
C PHE A 400 10.69 -4.86 -36.17
N LYS A 401 11.74 -5.60 -35.80
CA LYS A 401 12.56 -6.24 -36.84
C LYS A 401 11.87 -7.55 -37.17
N LEU A 402 11.37 -7.67 -38.41
CA LEU A 402 10.96 -8.93 -39.00
C LEU A 402 12.18 -9.88 -38.89
N HIS A 403 12.25 -10.67 -37.82
CA HIS A 403 13.33 -11.63 -37.67
C HIS A 403 13.11 -12.68 -38.74
N ARG A 404 13.92 -12.61 -39.79
CA ARG A 404 14.12 -13.70 -40.73
C ARG A 404 14.48 -14.93 -39.89
N ARG A 405 13.55 -15.89 -39.83
CA ARG A 405 13.59 -17.09 -38.98
C ARG A 405 14.93 -17.84 -39.06
N PRO A 406 15.27 -18.63 -38.03
CA PRO A 406 15.62 -20.02 -38.23
C PRO A 406 14.41 -20.89 -37.83
N ARG A 407 13.79 -21.45 -38.87
CA ARG A 407 13.12 -22.75 -38.99
C ARG A 407 12.80 -23.53 -37.70
N ILE A 408 11.89 -23.05 -36.86
CA ILE A 408 11.05 -23.91 -36.01
C ILE A 408 9.63 -23.38 -36.07
N ALA A 409 8.67 -24.27 -36.37
CA ALA A 409 7.25 -23.97 -36.36
C ALA A 409 6.70 -24.24 -34.96
N THR A 410 6.71 -23.22 -34.10
CA THR A 410 5.92 -23.18 -32.86
C THR A 410 4.90 -22.06 -33.09
N GLY A 411 3.60 -22.33 -33.18
CA GLY A 411 2.76 -22.54 -31.99
C GLY A 411 2.52 -21.20 -31.29
N ILE A 412 1.30 -20.91 -30.83
CA ILE A 412 0.90 -19.65 -30.13
C ILE A 412 1.63 -19.48 -28.76
N ASP A 413 2.72 -20.21 -28.55
CA ASP A 413 3.53 -20.24 -27.34
C ASP A 413 4.48 -19.03 -27.33
N TRP A 414 3.98 -17.91 -26.81
CA TRP A 414 4.76 -16.74 -26.45
C TRP A 414 5.67 -17.05 -25.26
N THR A 415 6.81 -17.70 -25.50
CA THR A 415 7.82 -17.92 -24.45
C THR A 415 8.69 -16.67 -24.32
N PHE A 416 8.66 -16.05 -23.14
CA PHE A 416 9.65 -15.04 -22.76
C PHE A 416 10.99 -15.77 -22.65
N THR A 417 11.96 -15.49 -23.52
CA THR A 417 13.35 -15.76 -23.17
C THR A 417 13.69 -14.76 -22.08
N ALA A 418 13.43 -15.15 -20.82
CA ALA A 418 13.96 -14.45 -19.67
C ALA A 418 15.44 -14.22 -19.96
N ALA A 419 15.87 -12.95 -19.97
CA ALA A 419 17.28 -12.63 -20.01
C ALA A 419 17.94 -13.56 -18.99
N THR A 420 18.85 -14.42 -19.46
CA THR A 420 19.56 -15.39 -18.62
C THR A 420 19.95 -14.68 -17.33
N SER A 421 19.69 -15.24 -16.14
CA SER A 421 19.67 -14.46 -14.89
C SER A 421 20.93 -13.59 -14.67
N LYS A 422 22.05 -13.94 -15.30
CA LYS A 422 23.29 -13.17 -15.40
C LYS A 422 23.18 -11.77 -16.05
N HIS A 423 22.23 -11.51 -16.95
CA HIS A 423 22.05 -10.23 -17.65
C HIS A 423 20.71 -9.55 -17.36
N LYS A 424 19.91 -10.06 -16.41
CA LYS A 424 18.57 -9.51 -16.11
C LYS A 424 18.64 -8.05 -15.67
N GLU A 425 19.59 -7.70 -14.80
CA GLU A 425 19.75 -6.33 -14.29
C GLU A 425 20.23 -5.36 -15.37
N GLU A 426 21.20 -5.77 -16.19
CA GLU A 426 21.70 -4.97 -17.32
C GLU A 426 20.61 -4.76 -18.40
N ALA A 427 19.78 -5.78 -18.64
CA ALA A 427 18.64 -5.72 -19.54
C ALA A 427 17.57 -4.74 -19.05
N LEU A 428 17.23 -4.78 -17.76
CA LEU A 428 16.24 -3.89 -17.14
C LEU A 428 16.70 -2.44 -17.15
N GLN A 429 17.98 -2.17 -16.86
CA GLN A 429 18.54 -0.81 -16.89
C GLN A 429 18.58 -0.21 -18.30
N ARG A 430 18.71 -1.05 -19.34
CA ARG A 430 18.75 -0.62 -20.76
C ARG A 430 17.37 -0.58 -21.41
N ARG A 431 16.36 -1.23 -20.84
CA ARG A 431 15.00 -1.23 -21.37
C ARG A 431 14.39 0.15 -21.24
N GLN A 432 13.93 0.71 -22.36
CA GLN A 432 13.24 2.00 -22.40
C GLN A 432 11.97 1.84 -23.22
N ILE A 433 10.84 2.14 -22.59
CA ILE A 433 9.56 2.20 -23.26
C ILE A 433 9.31 3.65 -23.59
N VAL A 434 9.18 3.93 -24.89
CA VAL A 434 8.86 5.26 -25.38
C VAL A 434 7.45 5.20 -25.97
N ILE A 435 6.65 6.17 -25.57
CA ILE A 435 5.27 6.31 -25.98
C ILE A 435 5.21 7.31 -27.14
N GLY A 436 4.42 6.98 -28.17
CA GLY A 436 4.12 7.86 -29.29
C GLY A 436 3.56 9.21 -28.84
N SER A 437 4.01 10.28 -29.48
CA SER A 437 3.45 11.61 -29.27
C SER A 437 2.12 11.72 -30.01
N TRP A 438 1.03 11.83 -29.26
CA TRP A 438 -0.30 12.17 -29.76
C TRP A 438 -0.80 13.39 -28.99
N ASP A 439 -1.43 14.35 -29.66
CA ASP A 439 -2.04 15.51 -29.01
C ASP A 439 -3.41 15.13 -28.41
N TYR A 440 -3.36 14.34 -27.34
CA TYR A 440 -4.54 13.81 -26.66
C TYR A 440 -5.40 14.91 -25.99
N GLN A 441 -4.80 16.06 -25.64
CA GLN A 441 -5.52 17.21 -25.08
C GLN A 441 -6.25 17.98 -26.16
N GLY A 442 -5.55 18.31 -27.26
CA GLY A 442 -6.17 18.92 -28.43
C GLY A 442 -7.34 18.09 -28.93
N ALA A 443 -7.14 16.78 -29.11
CA ALA A 443 -8.19 15.85 -29.54
C ALA A 443 -9.42 15.90 -28.61
N LEU A 444 -9.23 15.84 -27.29
CA LEU A 444 -10.34 15.92 -26.34
C LEU A 444 -11.08 17.27 -26.44
N THR A 445 -10.36 18.38 -26.57
CA THR A 445 -10.97 19.70 -26.72
C THR A 445 -11.78 19.84 -28.00
N THR A 446 -11.29 19.28 -29.12
CA THR A 446 -12.01 19.27 -30.39
C THR A 446 -13.29 18.44 -30.31
N ILE A 447 -13.25 17.27 -29.67
CA ILE A 447 -14.44 16.44 -29.46
C ILE A 447 -15.43 17.18 -28.55
N LEU A 448 -14.97 17.74 -27.43
CA LEU A 448 -15.83 18.51 -26.53
C LEU A 448 -16.52 19.68 -27.25
N ALA A 449 -15.79 20.41 -28.11
CA ALA A 449 -16.37 21.48 -28.92
C ALA A 449 -17.48 20.96 -29.86
N LYS A 450 -17.28 19.79 -30.49
CA LYS A 450 -18.28 19.17 -31.36
C LYS A 450 -19.55 18.76 -30.61
N TYR A 451 -19.42 18.28 -29.37
CA TYR A 451 -20.53 17.84 -28.52
C TYR A 451 -21.07 18.94 -27.59
N ALA A 452 -20.54 20.17 -27.67
CA ALA A 452 -20.93 21.28 -26.81
C ALA A 452 -22.42 21.59 -26.89
N ALA A 453 -22.99 21.54 -28.10
CA ALA A 453 -24.42 21.79 -28.33
C ALA A 453 -25.36 20.74 -27.67
N GLN A 454 -24.87 19.52 -27.43
CA GLN A 454 -25.66 18.45 -26.80
C GLN A 454 -25.48 18.40 -25.29
N THR A 455 -24.36 18.91 -24.78
CA THR A 455 -23.98 18.84 -23.37
C THR A 455 -24.31 20.13 -22.61
N ARG A 456 -24.28 21.29 -23.27
CA ARG A 456 -24.72 22.57 -22.70
C ARG A 456 -26.25 22.68 -22.85
N LYS A 457 -26.99 22.23 -21.84
CA LYS A 457 -28.37 22.68 -21.67
C LYS A 457 -28.31 24.13 -21.17
N PRO A 458 -28.86 25.13 -21.88
CA PRO A 458 -28.92 26.48 -21.35
C PRO A 458 -29.70 26.45 -20.04
N ILE A 459 -29.13 27.06 -19.01
CA ILE A 459 -29.86 27.36 -17.79
C ILE A 459 -30.95 28.36 -18.19
N PRO A 460 -32.22 28.20 -17.77
CA PRO A 460 -33.32 29.06 -18.21
C PRO A 460 -33.00 30.56 -18.09
N ASP A 461 -32.27 30.93 -17.04
CA ASP A 461 -31.88 32.29 -16.72
C ASP A 461 -30.82 32.90 -17.68
N GLU A 462 -30.15 32.10 -18.52
CA GLU A 462 -29.17 32.59 -19.52
C GLU A 462 -29.79 32.88 -20.89
N ALA A 463 -31.06 32.51 -21.12
CA ALA A 463 -31.71 32.59 -22.43
C ALA A 463 -32.60 33.83 -22.63
N GLU A 464 -32.71 34.73 -21.65
CA GLU A 464 -33.63 35.88 -21.71
C GLU A 464 -33.00 37.19 -22.22
N ASP A 465 -31.70 37.23 -22.55
CA ASP A 465 -31.01 38.51 -22.84
C ASP A 465 -30.56 38.73 -24.30
N GLU A 466 -30.97 37.91 -25.27
CA GLU A 466 -30.69 38.18 -26.69
C GLU A 466 -31.98 38.28 -27.54
N ASP A 467 -32.35 39.55 -27.80
CA ASP A 467 -33.12 40.10 -28.93
C ASP A 467 -34.63 39.82 -29.07
N GLU A 468 -35.47 40.80 -28.66
CA GLU A 468 -36.76 41.11 -29.31
C GLU A 468 -37.04 42.64 -29.20
N PRO A 469 -36.99 43.41 -30.31
CA PRO A 469 -37.47 44.79 -30.32
C PRO A 469 -39.00 44.82 -30.49
N SER A 470 -39.63 45.55 -29.57
CA SER A 470 -41.04 45.91 -29.51
C SER A 470 -41.79 46.09 -30.84
N SER A 471 -42.91 45.36 -31.02
CA SER A 471 -44.16 45.92 -31.58
C SER A 471 -45.43 45.09 -31.27
N LEU A 472 -46.23 45.61 -30.34
CA LEU A 472 -47.71 45.78 -30.34
C LEU A 472 -48.69 44.65 -30.76
N SER A 473 -49.63 44.40 -29.83
CA SER A 473 -51.04 43.96 -29.98
C SER A 473 -51.24 42.44 -30.21
N GLU A 474 -52.13 41.71 -29.53
CA GLU A 474 -53.49 42.02 -29.10
C GLU A 474 -53.97 41.00 -28.03
N LYS A 475 -54.91 41.43 -27.18
CA LYS A 475 -55.57 40.71 -26.06
C LYS A 475 -55.99 39.26 -26.39
N THR A 476 -56.03 38.36 -25.39
CA THR A 476 -57.28 37.76 -24.84
C THR A 476 -57.04 36.57 -23.87
N SER A 477 -57.75 36.67 -22.72
CA SER A 477 -58.25 35.66 -21.77
C SER A 477 -57.34 34.58 -21.12
N ALA A 478 -57.05 34.84 -19.84
CA ALA A 478 -57.33 33.99 -18.66
C ALA A 478 -57.76 32.52 -18.85
N VAL A 479 -57.00 31.61 -18.21
CA VAL A 479 -57.49 30.53 -17.31
C VAL A 479 -56.39 30.19 -16.28
N PRO A 480 -56.64 30.20 -14.96
CA PRO A 480 -55.73 29.68 -13.95
C PRO A 480 -56.15 28.26 -13.53
N ARG A 481 -55.21 27.38 -13.15
CA ARG A 481 -55.46 26.17 -12.35
C ARG A 481 -54.15 25.61 -11.76
N PRO A 482 -54.21 24.85 -10.64
CA PRO A 482 -53.74 25.35 -9.36
C PRO A 482 -52.60 24.51 -8.77
N VAL A 483 -51.94 25.13 -7.79
CA VAL A 483 -51.10 24.50 -6.78
C VAL A 483 -51.92 23.48 -5.98
N LEU A 484 -51.39 22.29 -5.79
CA LEU A 484 -51.72 21.43 -4.65
C LEU A 484 -50.44 20.87 -4.05
N GLU A 485 -50.20 21.30 -2.81
CA GLU A 485 -49.33 20.68 -1.82
C GLU A 485 -49.81 19.25 -1.50
N VAL A 486 -48.87 18.30 -1.40
CA VAL A 486 -48.63 17.41 -0.25
C VAL A 486 -47.14 17.07 -0.22
#